data_AF-A0A6M8N125-F1
#
_entry.id   AF-A0A6M8N125-F1
#
_cell.length_a   1.000
_cell.length_b   1.000
_cell.length_c   1.000
_cell.angle_alpha   90.00
_cell.angle_beta   90.00
_cell.angle_gamma   90.00
#
_symmetry.space_group_name_H-M   'P 1'
#
loop_
_entity.id
_entity.type
_entity.pdbx_description
1 polymer ?
#
loop_
_entity_poly.entity_id
_entity_poly.type
_entity_poly.pdbx_seq_one_letter_code
_entity_poly.pdbx_strand_id
1 'polypeptide(L)'
;MSLVFILTGIFIVFAIFYGYTLPNHKKDIRYIHMYSGLTCIVIIWSIYTLGFLSKNLDNYTPKFRFIYIVLLVGILFFLKYLRSFVKKPNLEIVVKQMNYWGIDAKKISQFYSYRRINKDDRIETKVNELSKKFYRTYSNEHKFLTGNIFYDMNNLQLTTIKNTNELDNIILYKTIFNKIQELNKSAELSVDYEEILKENNFIAEYFLIDCWCRFTKPFNIGLANLDMLATNFTQKELIGAIDNADLNSVKRVGAGLFFKYALFKDLIPKEDEEEQNFSSEDENSSDEDEDF
;
A
#
# COMPACT_ATOMS: atom_id res chain seq x y z
N MET A 1 8.08 16.50 61.18
CA MET A 1 7.12 15.38 61.22
C MET A 1 5.79 15.73 60.54
N SER A 2 5.10 16.81 60.94
CA SER A 2 3.74 17.13 60.45
C SER A 2 3.57 17.13 58.91
N LEU A 3 4.48 17.75 58.16
CA LEU A 3 4.33 17.92 56.70
C LEU A 3 4.42 16.61 55.88
N VAL A 4 5.23 15.64 56.34
CA VAL A 4 5.38 14.34 55.65
C VAL A 4 4.10 13.53 55.75
N PHE A 5 3.50 13.48 56.95
CA PHE A 5 2.23 12.79 57.16
C PHE A 5 1.09 13.43 56.36
N ILE A 6 1.05 14.77 56.27
CA ILE A 6 0.08 15.49 55.44
C ILE A 6 0.23 15.13 53.96
N LEU A 7 1.45 15.19 53.41
CA LEU A 7 1.68 14.83 52.01
C LEU A 7 1.34 13.36 51.73
N THR A 8 1.71 12.44 52.62
CA THR A 8 1.36 11.02 52.46
C THR A 8 -0.16 10.80 52.47
N GLY A 9 -0.89 11.51 53.34
CA GLY A 9 -2.35 11.48 53.36
C GLY A 9 -2.97 11.94 52.05
N ILE A 10 -2.46 13.04 51.47
CA ILE A 10 -2.91 13.57 50.18
C ILE A 10 -2.72 12.55 49.05
N PHE A 11 -1.54 11.91 48.97
CA PHE A 11 -1.27 10.93 47.91
C PHE A 11 -2.02 9.60 48.10
N ILE A 12 -2.33 9.20 49.34
CA ILE A 12 -3.20 8.04 49.62
C ILE A 12 -4.63 8.34 49.16
N VAL A 13 -5.17 9.50 49.52
CA VAL A 13 -6.50 9.93 49.08
C VAL A 13 -6.56 10.02 47.55
N PHE A 14 -5.51 10.56 46.92
CA PHE A 14 -5.37 10.58 45.47
C PHE A 14 -5.36 9.17 44.86
N ALA A 15 -4.57 8.25 45.39
CA ALA A 15 -4.49 6.88 44.89
C ALA A 15 -5.83 6.12 45.04
N ILE A 16 -6.54 6.30 46.16
CA ILE A 16 -7.85 5.68 46.42
C ILE A 16 -8.92 6.31 45.52
N PHE A 17 -8.95 7.63 45.41
CA PHE A 17 -9.91 8.35 44.58
C PHE A 17 -9.82 7.91 43.13
N TYR A 18 -8.62 7.92 42.53
CA TYR A 18 -8.44 7.47 41.16
C TYR A 18 -8.62 5.95 41.00
N GLY A 19 -8.32 5.16 42.03
CA GLY A 19 -8.56 3.72 42.07
C GLY A 19 -10.05 3.33 42.06
N TYR A 20 -10.92 4.11 42.71
CA TYR A 20 -12.35 3.79 42.82
C TYR A 20 -13.25 4.54 41.83
N THR A 21 -12.89 5.76 41.42
CA THR A 21 -13.78 6.62 40.60
C THR A 21 -13.65 6.39 39.10
N LEU A 22 -12.55 5.80 38.63
CA LEU A 22 -12.35 5.56 37.20
C LEU A 22 -13.10 4.29 36.72
N PRO A 23 -13.97 4.41 35.70
CA PRO A 23 -14.75 3.29 35.19
C PRO A 23 -13.88 2.19 34.55
N ASN A 24 -14.38 0.95 34.59
CA ASN A 24 -13.65 -0.26 34.19
C ASN A 24 -13.20 -0.33 32.72
N HIS A 25 -13.59 0.59 31.84
CA HIS A 25 -13.07 0.66 30.47
C HIS A 25 -11.77 1.48 30.35
N LYS A 26 -11.36 2.19 31.43
CA LYS A 26 -10.10 2.95 31.52
C LYS A 26 -9.13 2.32 32.52
N LYS A 27 -9.02 0.99 32.53
CA LYS A 27 -8.20 0.25 33.52
C LYS A 27 -6.74 0.70 33.50
N ASP A 28 -6.18 0.98 32.33
CA ASP A 28 -4.77 1.35 32.19
C ASP A 28 -4.50 2.73 32.81
N ILE A 29 -5.38 3.70 32.56
CA ILE A 29 -5.31 5.05 33.16
C ILE A 29 -5.44 4.96 34.68
N ARG A 30 -6.32 4.09 35.18
CA ARG A 30 -6.49 3.83 36.62
C ARG A 30 -5.21 3.28 37.26
N TYR A 31 -4.58 2.28 36.64
CA TYR A 31 -3.32 1.73 37.13
C TYR A 31 -2.20 2.78 37.10
N ILE A 32 -2.09 3.58 36.03
CA ILE A 32 -1.08 4.64 35.93
C ILE A 32 -1.21 5.64 37.09
N HIS A 33 -2.41 6.14 37.38
CA HIS A 33 -2.60 7.10 38.47
C HIS A 33 -2.36 6.48 39.85
N MET A 34 -2.85 5.25 40.10
CA MET A 34 -2.63 4.55 41.37
C MET A 34 -1.14 4.32 41.64
N TYR A 35 -0.40 3.81 40.64
CA TYR A 35 1.04 3.58 40.78
C TYR A 35 1.84 4.89 40.86
N SER A 36 1.41 5.96 40.18
CA SER A 36 2.04 7.28 40.32
C SER A 36 1.90 7.84 41.75
N GLY A 37 0.74 7.68 42.39
CA GLY A 37 0.52 8.06 43.79
C GLY A 37 1.42 7.27 44.74
N LEU A 38 1.54 5.95 44.53
CA LEU A 38 2.44 5.10 45.31
C LEU A 38 3.91 5.50 45.15
N THR A 39 4.36 5.86 43.93
CA THR A 39 5.73 6.35 43.74
C THR A 39 6.01 7.64 44.49
N CYS A 40 5.06 8.59 44.51
CA CYS A 40 5.23 9.84 45.25
C CYS A 40 5.35 9.59 46.76
N ILE A 41 4.55 8.67 47.31
CA ILE A 41 4.64 8.27 48.72
C ILE A 41 6.04 7.72 49.03
N VAL A 42 6.53 6.80 48.19
CA VAL A 42 7.87 6.22 48.34
C VAL A 42 8.96 7.29 48.30
N ILE A 43 8.89 8.26 47.39
CA ILE A 43 9.85 9.36 47.28
C ILE A 43 9.83 10.25 48.53
N ILE A 44 8.64 10.63 49.03
CA ILE A 44 8.48 11.46 50.22
C ILE A 44 9.10 10.78 51.45
N TRP A 45 8.83 9.48 51.63
CA TRP A 45 9.42 8.71 52.73
C TRP A 45 10.93 8.53 52.57
N SER A 46 11.43 8.42 51.34
CA SER A 46 12.87 8.35 51.06
C SER A 46 13.58 9.64 51.41
N ILE A 47 13.00 10.80 51.07
CA ILE A 47 13.55 12.12 51.41
C ILE A 47 13.48 12.36 52.92
N TYR A 48 12.37 11.99 53.56
CA TYR A 48 12.23 12.12 55.01
C TYR A 48 13.25 11.28 55.76
N THR A 49 13.41 10.01 55.37
CA THR A 49 14.40 9.12 55.99
C THR A 49 15.82 9.59 55.75
N LEU A 50 16.16 10.10 54.56
CA LEU A 50 17.48 10.67 54.26
C LEU A 50 17.77 11.92 55.11
N GLY A 51 16.82 12.85 55.20
CA GLY A 51 16.96 14.08 55.99
C GLY A 51 17.01 13.81 57.51
N PHE A 52 16.31 12.78 57.98
CA PHE A 52 16.36 12.32 59.36
C PHE A 52 17.69 11.62 59.68
N LEU A 53 18.21 10.80 58.77
CA LEU A 53 19.50 10.11 58.92
C LEU A 53 20.67 11.11 58.91
N SER A 54 20.62 12.10 58.01
CA SER A 54 21.64 13.15 57.89
C SER A 54 21.80 14.00 59.16
N LYS A 55 20.72 14.20 59.93
CA LYS A 55 20.76 14.99 61.17
C LYS A 55 21.24 14.21 62.39
N ASN A 56 21.23 12.89 62.33
CA ASN A 56 21.43 12.00 63.48
C ASN A 56 22.51 10.93 63.18
N LEU A 57 23.42 11.21 62.24
CA LEU A 57 24.34 10.26 61.63
C LEU A 57 25.29 9.59 62.64
N ASP A 58 25.64 10.32 63.70
CA ASP A 58 26.59 9.90 64.74
C ASP A 58 25.95 9.02 65.84
N ASN A 59 24.62 9.02 65.95
CA ASN A 59 23.89 8.35 67.04
C ASN A 59 23.27 6.99 66.66
N TYR A 60 23.47 6.50 65.43
CA TYR A 60 22.80 5.29 64.95
C TYR A 60 23.69 4.04 64.88
N THR A 61 23.12 2.92 65.37
CA THR A 61 23.72 1.60 65.30
C THR A 61 23.78 1.07 63.85
N PRO A 62 24.75 0.17 63.53
CA PRO A 62 24.92 -0.42 62.19
C PRO A 62 23.64 -1.06 61.61
N LYS A 63 22.74 -1.54 62.48
CA LYS A 63 21.45 -2.13 62.11
C LYS A 63 20.54 -1.15 61.35
N PHE A 64 20.52 0.13 61.73
CA PHE A 64 19.71 1.15 61.05
C PHE A 64 20.23 1.45 59.64
N ARG A 65 21.55 1.41 59.43
CA ARG A 65 22.18 1.59 58.11
C ARG A 65 21.84 0.43 57.17
N PHE A 66 21.77 -0.79 57.69
CA PHE A 66 21.38 -1.97 56.90
C PHE A 66 19.93 -1.93 56.43
N ILE A 67 18.99 -1.54 57.31
CA ILE A 67 17.57 -1.39 56.96
C ILE A 67 17.39 -0.38 55.81
N TYR A 68 18.19 0.70 55.81
CA TYR A 68 18.14 1.70 54.74
C TYR A 68 18.61 1.17 53.38
N ILE A 69 19.70 0.40 53.34
CA ILE A 69 20.20 -0.22 52.10
C ILE A 69 19.14 -1.17 51.51
N VAL A 70 18.48 -1.96 52.35
CA VAL A 70 17.39 -2.85 51.92
C VAL A 70 16.23 -2.06 51.33
N LEU A 71 15.87 -0.93 51.94
CA LEU A 71 14.80 -0.06 51.45
C LEU A 71 15.15 0.55 50.09
N LEU A 72 16.39 1.02 49.90
CA LEU A 72 16.87 1.59 48.63
C LEU A 72 16.85 0.54 47.51
N VAL A 73 17.30 -0.68 47.78
CA VAL A 73 17.23 -1.81 46.83
C VAL A 73 15.77 -2.12 46.48
N GLY A 74 14.87 -2.11 47.45
CA GLY A 74 13.43 -2.29 47.23
C GLY A 74 12.83 -1.23 46.30
N ILE A 75 13.24 0.04 46.45
CA ILE A 75 12.79 1.13 45.57
C ILE A 75 13.27 0.94 44.14
N LEU A 76 14.54 0.58 43.95
CA LEU A 76 15.09 0.31 42.61
C LEU A 76 14.35 -0.85 41.93
N PHE A 77 14.01 -1.89 42.68
CA PHE A 77 13.24 -3.02 42.18
C PHE A 77 11.80 -2.61 41.80
N PHE A 78 11.18 -1.77 42.63
CA PHE A 78 9.84 -1.23 42.36
C PHE A 78 9.81 -0.34 41.11
N LEU A 79 10.82 0.52 40.91
CA LEU A 79 10.94 1.34 39.69
C LEU A 79 11.15 0.48 38.43
N LYS A 80 11.96 -0.58 38.53
CA LYS A 80 12.13 -1.55 37.43
C LYS A 80 10.81 -2.27 37.10
N TYR A 81 10.06 -2.66 38.13
CA TYR A 81 8.75 -3.28 37.98
C TYR A 81 7.77 -2.34 37.26
N LEU A 82 7.68 -1.08 37.67
CA LEU A 82 6.81 -0.08 37.03
C LEU A 82 7.15 0.15 35.56
N ARG A 83 8.44 0.20 35.20
CA ARG A 83 8.86 0.35 33.80
C ARG A 83 8.34 -0.78 32.90
N SER A 84 8.10 -1.98 33.46
CA SER A 84 7.54 -3.09 32.70
C SER A 84 6.06 -2.88 32.32
N PHE A 85 5.29 -2.16 33.13
CA PHE A 85 3.86 -1.89 32.90
C PHE A 85 3.60 -0.71 31.97
N VAL A 86 4.55 0.22 31.86
CA VAL A 86 4.43 1.41 31.01
C VAL A 86 4.81 1.10 29.54
N LYS A 87 5.12 -0.15 29.19
CA LYS A 87 5.33 -0.53 27.79
C LYS A 87 4.04 -0.27 27.02
N LYS A 88 4.11 0.63 26.03
CA LYS A 88 2.98 0.96 25.16
C LYS A 88 2.39 -0.32 24.58
N PRO A 89 1.06 -0.52 24.59
CA PRO A 89 0.46 -1.60 23.85
C PRO A 89 0.89 -1.47 22.39
N ASN A 90 1.32 -2.59 21.80
CA ASN A 90 1.66 -2.61 20.39
C ASN A 90 0.36 -2.36 19.63
N LEU A 91 0.20 -1.18 19.03
CA LEU A 91 -0.95 -0.86 18.21
C LEU A 91 -0.83 -1.67 16.93
N GLU A 92 -1.41 -2.87 16.93
CA GLU A 92 -1.55 -3.66 15.72
C GLU A 92 -2.63 -3.00 14.86
N ILE A 93 -2.18 -2.18 13.91
CA ILE A 93 -3.08 -1.53 12.94
C ILE A 93 -3.62 -2.64 12.03
N VAL A 94 -4.77 -3.21 12.38
CA VAL A 94 -5.51 -4.16 11.53
C VAL A 94 -6.30 -3.37 10.50
N VAL A 95 -5.61 -2.80 9.51
CA VAL A 95 -6.27 -2.27 8.32
C VAL A 95 -6.51 -3.44 7.38
N LYS A 96 -7.80 -3.79 7.17
CA LYS A 96 -8.18 -4.71 6.10
C LYS A 96 -7.88 -4.01 4.77
N GLN A 97 -6.72 -4.30 4.18
CA GLN A 97 -6.42 -3.85 2.83
C GLN A 97 -7.50 -4.42 1.90
N MET A 98 -8.28 -3.55 1.27
CA MET A 98 -9.22 -3.98 0.23
C MET A 98 -8.40 -4.55 -0.91
N ASN A 99 -8.60 -5.83 -1.20
CA ASN A 99 -8.06 -6.45 -2.40
C ASN A 99 -9.22 -6.93 -3.27
N TYR A 100 -9.33 -6.35 -4.46
CA TYR A 100 -10.37 -6.69 -5.43
C TYR A 100 -10.28 -8.13 -5.95
N TRP A 101 -9.14 -8.79 -5.76
CA TRP A 101 -8.79 -10.06 -6.40
C TRP A 101 -8.70 -11.26 -5.44
N GLY A 102 -9.08 -11.10 -4.17
CA GLY A 102 -9.08 -12.21 -3.20
C GLY A 102 -7.69 -12.80 -2.86
N ILE A 103 -6.60 -12.11 -3.22
CA ILE A 103 -5.23 -12.49 -2.88
C ILE A 103 -4.92 -12.05 -1.44
N ASP A 104 -4.29 -12.93 -0.65
CA ASP A 104 -3.89 -12.63 0.71
C ASP A 104 -2.86 -11.48 0.77
N ALA A 105 -3.08 -10.53 1.68
CA ALA A 105 -2.22 -9.36 1.89
C ALA A 105 -0.78 -9.76 2.24
N LYS A 106 -0.60 -10.87 2.97
CA LYS A 106 0.73 -11.39 3.30
C LYS A 106 1.49 -11.79 2.04
N LYS A 107 0.82 -12.45 1.08
CA LYS A 107 1.41 -12.84 -0.20
C LYS A 107 1.78 -11.62 -1.03
N ILE A 108 0.91 -10.60 -1.08
CA ILE A 108 1.19 -9.33 -1.79
C ILE A 108 2.44 -8.65 -1.21
N SER A 109 2.50 -8.56 0.12
CA SER A 109 3.63 -7.96 0.84
C SER A 109 4.95 -8.68 0.55
N GLN A 110 4.92 -10.01 0.51
CA GLN A 110 6.09 -10.83 0.17
C GLN A 110 6.51 -10.65 -1.30
N PHE A 111 5.57 -10.69 -2.24
CA PHE A 111 5.86 -10.54 -3.67
C PHE A 111 6.53 -9.22 -3.99
N TYR A 112 6.09 -8.12 -3.38
CA TYR A 112 6.68 -6.78 -3.60
C TYR A 112 7.84 -6.43 -2.66
N SER A 113 8.29 -7.36 -1.82
CA SER A 113 9.37 -7.12 -0.86
C SER A 113 10.68 -6.67 -1.53
N TYR A 114 11.00 -7.20 -2.72
CA TYR A 114 12.20 -6.82 -3.48
C TYR A 114 12.23 -5.34 -3.90
N ARG A 115 11.07 -4.68 -3.95
CA ARG A 115 10.96 -3.24 -4.27
C ARG A 115 11.12 -2.36 -3.04
N ARG A 116 11.02 -2.90 -1.82
CA ARG A 116 11.07 -2.11 -0.59
C ARG A 116 12.50 -1.82 -0.16
N ILE A 117 12.76 -0.56 0.17
CA ILE A 117 13.97 -0.10 0.85
C ILE A 117 13.53 0.38 2.24
N ASN A 118 13.87 -0.38 3.27
CA ASN A 118 13.60 0.04 4.65
C ASN A 118 14.67 1.04 5.09
N LYS A 119 14.26 2.26 5.42
CA LYS A 119 15.07 3.27 6.11
C LYS A 119 14.60 3.38 7.55
N ASP A 120 15.39 4.03 8.40
CA ASP A 120 15.11 4.13 9.84
C ASP A 120 13.77 4.82 10.15
N ASP A 121 13.35 5.76 9.30
CA ASP A 121 12.14 6.58 9.47
C ASP A 121 11.00 6.23 8.49
N ARG A 122 11.29 5.49 7.40
CA ARG A 122 10.32 5.26 6.31
C ARG A 122 10.63 4.04 5.45
N ILE A 123 9.64 3.63 4.66
CA ILE A 123 9.80 2.61 3.63
C ILE A 123 9.75 3.30 2.27
N GLU A 124 10.83 3.23 1.51
CA GLU A 124 10.89 3.70 0.12
C GLU A 124 10.61 2.54 -0.85
N THR A 125 10.08 2.84 -2.03
CA THR A 125 9.80 1.83 -3.07
C THR A 125 10.65 2.12 -4.30
N LYS A 126 11.44 1.13 -4.76
CA LYS A 126 12.12 1.18 -6.04
C LYS A 126 11.09 1.10 -7.16
N VAL A 127 10.97 2.18 -7.92
CA VAL A 127 10.15 2.23 -9.13
C VAL A 127 11.08 2.31 -10.32
N ASN A 128 10.88 1.43 -11.30
CA ASN A 128 11.57 1.56 -12.58
C ASN A 128 10.82 2.61 -13.42
N GLU A 129 11.37 3.82 -13.49
CA GLU A 129 10.77 4.91 -14.28
C GLU A 129 10.92 4.69 -15.78
N LEU A 130 12.01 4.06 -16.21
CA LEU A 130 12.30 3.78 -17.62
C LEU A 130 11.28 2.82 -18.22
N SER A 131 10.76 1.87 -17.45
CA SER A 131 9.75 0.94 -17.94
C SER A 131 8.39 1.58 -18.26
N LYS A 132 8.14 2.81 -17.78
CA LYS A 132 6.84 3.50 -17.93
C LYS A 132 6.76 4.38 -19.18
N LYS A 133 7.90 4.84 -19.72
CA LYS A 133 7.94 5.85 -20.79
C LYS A 133 8.16 5.23 -22.16
N PHE A 134 7.53 5.82 -23.19
CA PHE A 134 7.73 5.47 -24.60
C PHE A 134 8.97 6.10 -25.21
N TYR A 135 9.63 7.02 -24.51
CA TYR A 135 10.84 7.69 -24.96
C TYR A 135 11.95 7.58 -23.93
N ARG A 136 13.20 7.64 -24.40
CA ARG A 136 14.40 7.77 -23.58
C ARG A 136 15.04 9.12 -23.85
N THR A 137 15.40 9.80 -22.76
CA THR A 137 16.18 11.04 -22.82
C THR A 137 17.64 10.68 -22.70
N TYR A 138 18.46 11.10 -23.66
CA TYR A 138 19.92 10.97 -23.59
C TYR A 138 20.54 12.32 -23.19
N SER A 139 21.86 12.34 -22.94
CA SER A 139 22.61 13.46 -22.35
C SER A 139 22.38 14.84 -22.97
N ASN A 140 21.88 14.90 -24.20
CA ASN A 140 21.70 16.12 -24.99
C ASN A 140 20.21 16.54 -25.06
N GLU A 141 19.38 16.13 -24.10
CA GLU A 141 17.92 16.40 -24.02
C GLU A 141 17.06 15.85 -25.18
N HIS A 142 17.67 15.28 -26.21
CA HIS A 142 16.95 14.60 -27.28
C HIS A 142 16.20 13.37 -26.76
N LYS A 143 14.92 13.29 -27.15
CA LYS A 143 14.01 12.18 -26.82
C LYS A 143 13.93 11.24 -28.01
N PHE A 144 14.28 9.98 -27.81
CA PHE A 144 14.14 8.93 -28.82
C PHE A 144 13.06 7.95 -28.40
N LEU A 145 12.20 7.57 -29.34
CA LEU A 145 11.21 6.51 -29.11
C LEU A 145 11.93 5.19 -28.79
N THR A 146 11.45 4.47 -27.78
CA THR A 146 11.98 3.14 -27.48
C THR A 146 11.44 2.12 -28.47
N GLY A 147 12.32 1.38 -29.16
CA GLY A 147 11.92 0.29 -30.05
C GLY A 147 11.29 -0.91 -29.34
N ASN A 148 11.35 -0.95 -28.00
CA ASN A 148 10.82 -2.04 -27.18
C ASN A 148 9.35 -2.36 -27.46
N ILE A 149 8.51 -1.39 -27.84
CA ILE A 149 7.09 -1.69 -28.11
C ILE A 149 6.92 -2.64 -29.30
N PHE A 150 7.72 -2.49 -30.35
CA PHE A 150 7.68 -3.38 -31.51
C PHE A 150 8.15 -4.79 -31.14
N TYR A 151 9.17 -4.88 -30.28
CA TYR A 151 9.60 -6.15 -29.71
C TYR A 151 8.51 -6.81 -28.86
N ASP A 152 7.87 -6.03 -27.99
CA ASP A 152 6.79 -6.48 -27.12
C ASP A 152 5.62 -7.00 -27.99
N MET A 153 5.22 -6.27 -29.04
CA MET A 153 4.20 -6.70 -30.00
C MET A 153 4.54 -8.01 -30.72
N ASN A 154 5.78 -8.18 -31.17
CA ASN A 154 6.20 -9.36 -31.92
C ASN A 154 6.23 -10.64 -31.06
N ASN A 155 6.46 -10.51 -29.75
CA ASN A 155 6.58 -11.65 -28.84
C ASN A 155 5.27 -12.07 -28.17
N LEU A 156 4.15 -11.39 -28.48
CA LEU A 156 2.84 -11.77 -27.94
C LEU A 156 2.39 -13.13 -28.50
N GLN A 157 2.21 -14.09 -27.59
CA GLN A 157 1.61 -15.39 -27.88
C GLN A 157 0.19 -15.38 -27.34
N LEU A 158 -0.79 -15.15 -28.21
CA LEU A 158 -2.21 -15.08 -27.85
C LEU A 158 -2.78 -16.47 -27.59
N THR A 159 -3.73 -16.55 -26.67
CA THR A 159 -4.35 -17.81 -26.25
C THR A 159 -5.70 -17.96 -26.92
N THR A 160 -5.84 -18.98 -27.78
CA THR A 160 -7.14 -19.34 -28.35
C THR A 160 -7.86 -20.35 -27.45
N ILE A 161 -9.14 -20.10 -27.17
CA ILE A 161 -9.99 -20.93 -26.30
C ILE A 161 -11.31 -21.26 -27.01
N LYS A 162 -11.90 -22.43 -26.76
CA LYS A 162 -13.16 -22.80 -27.45
C LYS A 162 -14.41 -22.25 -26.80
N ASN A 163 -14.38 -22.10 -25.48
CA ASN A 163 -15.49 -21.62 -24.66
C ASN A 163 -14.95 -20.93 -23.41
N THR A 164 -15.82 -20.21 -22.71
CA THR A 164 -15.42 -19.44 -21.52
C THR A 164 -14.95 -20.31 -20.36
N ASN A 165 -15.33 -21.59 -20.28
CA ASN A 165 -14.85 -22.49 -19.23
C ASN A 165 -13.35 -22.79 -19.33
N GLU A 166 -12.75 -22.69 -20.52
CA GLU A 166 -11.30 -22.90 -20.69
C GLU A 166 -10.45 -21.79 -20.03
N LEU A 167 -11.04 -20.64 -19.69
CA LEU A 167 -10.38 -19.59 -18.91
C LEU A 167 -9.98 -20.07 -17.51
N ASP A 168 -10.66 -21.11 -16.97
CA ASP A 168 -10.33 -21.70 -15.66
C ASP A 168 -8.95 -22.36 -15.63
N ASN A 169 -8.39 -22.71 -16.78
CA ASN A 169 -7.06 -23.31 -16.89
C ASN A 169 -5.94 -22.30 -16.56
N ILE A 170 -6.22 -21.00 -16.66
CA ILE A 170 -5.25 -19.93 -16.42
C ILE A 170 -5.75 -19.09 -15.24
N ILE A 171 -5.03 -19.19 -14.12
CA ILE A 171 -5.42 -18.54 -12.84
C ILE A 171 -5.70 -17.05 -13.01
N LEU A 172 -4.85 -16.33 -13.76
CA LEU A 172 -5.05 -14.91 -14.03
C LEU A 172 -6.37 -14.66 -14.77
N TYR A 173 -6.64 -15.43 -15.84
CA TYR A 173 -7.79 -15.23 -16.72
C TYR A 173 -9.09 -15.53 -15.98
N LYS A 174 -9.13 -16.66 -15.28
CA LYS A 174 -10.19 -17.01 -14.33
C LYS A 174 -10.48 -15.89 -13.34
N THR A 175 -9.43 -15.33 -12.73
CA THR A 175 -9.57 -14.31 -11.69
C THR A 175 -10.18 -13.03 -12.25
N ILE A 176 -9.72 -12.58 -13.43
CA ILE A 176 -10.28 -11.41 -14.12
C ILE A 176 -11.74 -11.68 -14.51
N PHE A 177 -12.00 -12.82 -15.14
CA PHE A 177 -13.33 -13.17 -15.64
C PHE A 177 -14.36 -13.31 -14.53
N ASN A 178 -14.02 -14.02 -13.44
CA ASN A 178 -14.89 -14.13 -12.28
C ASN A 178 -15.22 -12.77 -11.68
N LYS A 179 -14.26 -11.83 -11.70
CA LYS A 179 -14.50 -10.48 -11.20
C LYS A 179 -15.49 -9.73 -12.10
N ILE A 180 -15.34 -9.83 -13.42
CA ILE A 180 -16.29 -9.24 -14.37
C ILE A 180 -17.69 -9.83 -14.16
N GLN A 181 -17.81 -11.15 -13.98
CA GLN A 181 -19.08 -11.81 -13.70
C GLN A 181 -19.71 -11.36 -12.38
N GLU A 182 -18.91 -11.19 -11.32
CA GLU A 182 -19.36 -10.65 -10.03
C GLU A 182 -19.96 -9.24 -10.20
N LEU A 183 -19.29 -8.38 -10.96
CA LEU A 183 -19.73 -7.00 -11.21
C LEU A 183 -21.02 -6.98 -12.04
N ASN A 184 -21.07 -7.75 -13.13
CA ASN A 184 -22.26 -7.85 -13.97
C ASN A 184 -23.46 -8.39 -13.19
N LYS A 185 -23.24 -9.39 -12.33
CA LYS A 185 -24.28 -9.90 -11.43
C LYS A 185 -24.76 -8.83 -10.45
N SER A 186 -23.84 -8.03 -9.89
CA SER A 186 -24.19 -6.94 -8.99
C SER A 186 -24.95 -5.80 -9.69
N ALA A 187 -24.74 -5.64 -11.00
CA ALA A 187 -25.44 -4.69 -11.86
C ALA A 187 -26.71 -5.29 -12.51
N GLU A 188 -27.09 -6.52 -12.16
CA GLU A 188 -28.24 -7.25 -12.71
C GLU A 188 -28.22 -7.39 -14.26
N LEU A 189 -27.03 -7.43 -14.85
CA LEU A 189 -26.85 -7.57 -16.29
C LEU A 189 -26.90 -9.04 -16.71
N SER A 190 -27.80 -9.36 -17.65
CA SER A 190 -27.78 -10.65 -18.37
C SER A 190 -26.83 -10.53 -19.56
N VAL A 191 -25.71 -11.24 -19.53
CA VAL A 191 -24.65 -11.16 -20.55
C VAL A 191 -24.41 -12.54 -21.16
N ASP A 192 -24.46 -12.62 -22.50
CA ASP A 192 -24.01 -13.81 -23.24
C ASP A 192 -22.50 -13.71 -23.51
N TYR A 193 -21.70 -14.33 -22.64
CA TYR A 193 -20.24 -14.32 -22.78
C TYR A 193 -19.74 -15.18 -23.95
N GLU A 194 -20.51 -16.17 -24.40
CA GLU A 194 -20.10 -17.03 -25.52
C GLU A 194 -20.24 -16.29 -26.85
N GLU A 195 -21.24 -15.42 -26.98
CA GLU A 195 -21.35 -14.50 -28.12
C GLU A 195 -20.19 -13.51 -28.15
N ILE A 196 -19.87 -12.87 -27.02
CA ILE A 196 -18.73 -11.93 -26.94
C ILE A 196 -17.40 -12.65 -27.24
N LEU A 197 -17.23 -13.92 -26.82
CA LEU A 197 -16.04 -14.71 -27.16
C LEU A 197 -15.91 -14.93 -28.68
N LYS A 198 -17.03 -15.20 -29.37
CA LYS A 198 -17.05 -15.32 -30.84
C LYS A 198 -16.70 -14.01 -31.52
N GLU A 199 -17.23 -12.88 -31.06
CA GLU A 199 -16.88 -11.53 -31.54
C GLU A 199 -15.38 -11.19 -31.37
N ASN A 200 -14.68 -11.91 -30.50
CA ASN A 200 -13.26 -11.76 -30.24
C ASN A 200 -12.41 -12.87 -30.88
N ASN A 201 -12.98 -13.57 -31.87
CA ASN A 201 -12.33 -14.65 -32.61
C ASN A 201 -11.71 -15.72 -31.69
N PHE A 202 -12.40 -16.03 -30.58
CA PHE A 202 -11.96 -17.05 -29.62
C PHE A 202 -10.60 -16.75 -28.96
N ILE A 203 -10.11 -15.51 -29.03
CA ILE A 203 -8.86 -15.08 -28.38
C ILE A 203 -9.19 -14.60 -26.96
N ALA A 204 -8.63 -15.30 -25.96
CA ALA A 204 -8.91 -15.04 -24.55
C ALA A 204 -8.52 -13.62 -24.13
N GLU A 205 -7.35 -13.14 -24.56
CA GLU A 205 -6.88 -11.80 -24.21
C GLU A 205 -7.79 -10.70 -24.75
N TYR A 206 -8.22 -10.81 -26.01
CA TYR A 206 -9.15 -9.85 -26.63
C TYR A 206 -10.51 -9.90 -25.97
N PHE A 207 -11.03 -11.10 -25.74
CA PHE A 207 -12.27 -11.31 -25.01
C PHE A 207 -12.28 -10.64 -23.63
N LEU A 208 -11.20 -10.81 -22.85
CA LEU A 208 -11.10 -10.22 -21.51
C LEU A 208 -10.97 -8.69 -21.56
N ILE A 209 -10.21 -8.14 -22.50
CA ILE A 209 -10.11 -6.68 -22.72
C ILE A 209 -11.48 -6.10 -23.11
N ASP A 210 -12.19 -6.74 -24.03
CA ASP A 210 -13.50 -6.30 -24.50
C ASP A 210 -14.54 -6.32 -23.38
N CYS A 211 -14.61 -7.44 -22.64
CA CYS A 211 -15.48 -7.57 -21.48
C CYS A 211 -15.15 -6.51 -20.41
N TRP A 212 -13.87 -6.21 -20.19
CA TRP A 212 -13.48 -5.12 -19.30
C TRP A 212 -14.02 -3.78 -19.79
N CYS A 213 -13.72 -3.42 -21.05
CA CYS A 213 -14.16 -2.16 -21.65
C CYS A 213 -15.69 -1.94 -21.58
N ARG A 214 -16.47 -3.02 -21.74
CA ARG A 214 -17.93 -2.96 -21.72
C ARG A 214 -18.51 -2.83 -20.31
N PHE A 215 -17.93 -3.53 -19.33
CA PHE A 215 -18.61 -3.81 -18.07
C PHE A 215 -17.99 -3.17 -16.83
N THR A 216 -16.69 -2.84 -16.86
CA THR A 216 -15.99 -2.43 -15.62
C THR A 216 -15.82 -0.93 -15.47
N LYS A 217 -16.07 -0.13 -16.51
CA LYS A 217 -15.93 1.35 -16.49
C LYS A 217 -16.57 2.05 -15.28
N PRO A 218 -17.77 1.65 -14.78
CA PRO A 218 -18.38 2.28 -13.61
C PRO A 218 -17.66 1.97 -12.28
N PHE A 219 -16.78 0.96 -12.27
CA PHE A 219 -16.14 0.43 -11.08
C PHE A 219 -14.67 0.85 -11.02
N ASN A 220 -14.27 1.50 -9.93
CA ASN A 220 -12.86 1.83 -9.70
C ASN A 220 -12.10 0.62 -9.13
N ILE A 221 -11.52 -0.20 -10.00
CA ILE A 221 -10.84 -1.46 -9.64
C ILE A 221 -9.34 -1.36 -9.92
N GLY A 222 -8.52 -1.48 -8.88
CA GLY A 222 -7.06 -1.47 -9.04
C GLY A 222 -6.50 -2.80 -9.54
N LEU A 223 -5.76 -2.78 -10.65
CA LEU A 223 -5.19 -3.99 -11.31
C LEU A 223 -3.83 -4.45 -10.75
N ALA A 224 -3.14 -3.62 -9.96
CA ALA A 224 -1.74 -3.83 -9.58
C ALA A 224 -1.43 -5.17 -8.88
N ASN A 225 -2.40 -5.78 -8.19
CA ASN A 225 -2.18 -7.07 -7.51
C ASN A 225 -2.30 -8.27 -8.46
N LEU A 226 -2.85 -8.10 -9.68
CA LEU A 226 -2.92 -9.16 -10.68
C LEU A 226 -1.55 -9.57 -11.21
N ASP A 227 -0.55 -8.68 -11.14
CA ASP A 227 0.84 -8.96 -11.53
C ASP A 227 1.40 -10.22 -10.85
N MET A 228 0.88 -10.55 -9.66
CA MET A 228 1.27 -11.75 -8.90
C MET A 228 0.77 -13.05 -9.52
N LEU A 229 -0.30 -12.99 -10.31
CA LEU A 229 -0.93 -14.15 -10.95
C LEU A 229 -0.40 -14.37 -12.37
N ALA A 230 0.30 -13.39 -12.95
CA ALA A 230 0.86 -13.49 -14.29
C ALA A 230 2.13 -14.37 -14.30
N THR A 231 2.08 -15.49 -15.03
CA THR A 231 3.19 -16.45 -15.14
C THR A 231 4.06 -16.24 -16.38
N ASN A 232 3.54 -15.57 -17.42
CA ASN A 232 4.23 -15.36 -18.68
C ASN A 232 4.14 -13.90 -19.18
N PHE A 233 4.78 -13.63 -20.32
CA PHE A 233 4.83 -12.29 -20.91
C PHE A 233 3.45 -11.81 -21.38
N THR A 234 2.70 -12.61 -22.14
CA THR A 234 1.35 -12.26 -22.62
C THR A 234 0.41 -11.90 -21.48
N GLN A 235 0.46 -12.64 -20.37
CA GLN A 235 -0.35 -12.39 -19.18
C GLN A 235 -0.02 -11.05 -18.52
N LYS A 236 1.26 -10.66 -18.48
CA LYS A 236 1.66 -9.33 -17.98
C LYS A 236 1.20 -8.22 -18.92
N GLU A 237 1.30 -8.45 -20.22
CA GLU A 237 0.79 -7.52 -21.23
C GLU A 237 -0.73 -7.38 -21.15
N LEU A 238 -1.47 -8.45 -20.85
CA LEU A 238 -2.92 -8.40 -20.62
C LEU A 238 -3.29 -7.46 -19.47
N ILE A 239 -2.60 -7.56 -18.32
CA ILE A 239 -2.85 -6.68 -17.19
C ILE A 239 -2.61 -5.21 -17.58
N GLY A 240 -1.51 -4.93 -18.28
CA GLY A 240 -1.23 -3.59 -18.78
C GLY A 240 -2.23 -3.11 -19.85
N ALA A 241 -2.72 -4.01 -20.71
CA ALA A 241 -3.68 -3.68 -21.75
C ALA A 241 -5.05 -3.32 -21.16
N ILE A 242 -5.47 -4.04 -20.14
CA ILE A 242 -6.68 -3.73 -19.36
C ILE A 242 -6.53 -2.37 -18.66
N ASP A 243 -5.37 -2.10 -18.04
CA ASP A 243 -5.07 -0.81 -17.43
C ASP A 243 -5.10 0.33 -18.47
N ASN A 244 -4.54 0.10 -19.66
CA ASN A 244 -4.58 1.07 -20.76
C ASN A 244 -5.98 1.30 -21.32
N ALA A 245 -6.88 0.32 -21.25
CA ALA A 245 -8.27 0.47 -21.69
C ALA A 245 -9.07 1.44 -20.80
N ASP A 246 -8.71 1.55 -19.52
CA ASP A 246 -9.38 2.42 -18.54
C ASP A 246 -8.77 3.84 -18.50
N LEU A 247 -7.56 4.03 -19.01
CA LEU A 247 -6.81 5.27 -18.85
C LEU A 247 -6.97 6.23 -20.03
N ASN A 248 -7.10 7.51 -19.69
CA ASN A 248 -6.93 8.61 -20.65
C ASN A 248 -5.47 8.79 -21.13
N SER A 249 -4.52 8.05 -20.54
CA SER A 249 -3.10 8.12 -20.88
C SER A 249 -2.52 6.71 -21.06
N VAL A 250 -1.90 6.45 -22.19
CA VAL A 250 -1.32 5.14 -22.51
C VAL A 250 -0.03 4.91 -21.72
N LYS A 251 0.06 3.78 -21.00
CA LYS A 251 1.27 3.24 -20.38
C LYS A 251 1.95 2.28 -21.36
N ARG A 252 3.29 2.24 -21.36
CA ARG A 252 4.06 1.37 -22.26
C ARG A 252 3.75 -0.12 -22.08
N VAL A 253 3.66 -0.57 -20.82
CA VAL A 253 3.33 -1.97 -20.50
C VAL A 253 1.91 -2.26 -20.96
N GLY A 254 1.72 -3.33 -21.72
CA GLY A 254 0.43 -3.71 -22.29
C GLY A 254 -0.02 -2.88 -23.49
N ALA A 255 0.73 -1.84 -23.90
CA ALA A 255 0.38 -1.05 -25.08
C ALA A 255 0.43 -1.88 -26.36
N GLY A 256 1.37 -2.84 -26.44
CA GLY A 256 1.51 -3.71 -27.60
C GLY A 256 0.26 -4.57 -27.82
N LEU A 257 -0.22 -5.21 -26.76
CA LEU A 257 -1.42 -6.04 -26.80
C LEU A 257 -2.70 -5.20 -27.00
N PHE A 258 -2.80 -4.07 -26.30
CA PHE A 258 -3.94 -3.16 -26.46
C PHE A 258 -4.05 -2.62 -27.88
N PHE A 259 -2.93 -2.24 -28.50
CA PHE A 259 -2.91 -1.81 -29.89
C PHE A 259 -3.38 -2.92 -30.84
N LYS A 260 -2.90 -4.16 -30.68
CA LYS A 260 -3.38 -5.30 -31.50
C LYS A 260 -4.88 -5.54 -31.34
N TYR A 261 -5.39 -5.41 -30.11
CA TYR A 261 -6.82 -5.49 -29.84
C TYR A 261 -7.59 -4.34 -30.51
N ALA A 262 -7.11 -3.09 -30.40
CA ALA A 262 -7.75 -1.93 -31.00
C ALA A 262 -7.80 -2.03 -32.53
N LEU A 263 -6.72 -2.55 -33.15
CA LEU A 263 -6.64 -2.82 -34.58
C LEU A 263 -7.63 -3.92 -34.99
N PHE A 264 -7.74 -4.99 -34.18
CA PHE A 264 -8.71 -6.07 -34.42
C PHE A 264 -10.17 -5.59 -34.33
N LYS A 265 -10.48 -4.64 -33.44
CA LYS A 265 -11.81 -4.06 -33.28
C LYS A 265 -12.09 -2.84 -34.17
N ASP A 266 -11.17 -2.50 -35.08
CA ASP A 266 -11.26 -1.32 -35.96
C ASP A 266 -11.48 0.00 -35.18
N LEU A 267 -10.86 0.12 -34.01
CA LEU A 267 -10.96 1.30 -33.12
C LEU A 267 -9.94 2.40 -33.46
N ILE A 268 -8.99 2.10 -34.33
CA ILE A 268 -7.97 3.05 -34.78
C ILE A 268 -8.54 3.77 -36.00
N PRO A 269 -8.63 5.12 -36.00
CA PRO A 269 -9.02 5.87 -37.17
C PRO A 269 -8.14 5.47 -38.36
N LYS A 270 -8.77 5.13 -39.48
CA LYS A 270 -8.04 4.98 -40.74
C LYS A 270 -7.62 6.38 -41.15
N GLU A 271 -6.36 6.57 -41.52
CA GLU A 271 -5.92 7.83 -42.12
C GLU A 271 -6.83 8.09 -43.33
N ASP A 272 -7.60 9.17 -43.29
CA ASP A 272 -8.31 9.64 -44.47
C ASP A 272 -7.23 9.99 -45.51
N GLU A 273 -7.32 9.42 -46.71
CA GLU A 273 -6.34 9.59 -47.81
C GLU A 273 -6.14 11.07 -48.25
N GLU A 274 -6.89 12.01 -47.66
CA GLU A 274 -6.89 13.43 -48.01
C GLU A 274 -5.67 14.22 -47.47
N GLU A 275 -4.93 13.73 -46.47
CA GLU A 275 -3.76 14.47 -45.93
C GLU A 275 -2.47 14.31 -46.75
N GLN A 276 -2.40 13.41 -47.74
CA GLN A 276 -1.21 13.29 -48.60
C GLN A 276 -1.12 14.35 -49.71
N ASN A 277 -2.19 15.10 -49.99
CA ASN A 277 -2.17 16.17 -51.01
C ASN A 277 -1.61 17.50 -50.51
N PHE A 278 -1.35 17.66 -49.20
CA PHE A 278 -0.85 18.94 -48.65
C PHE A 278 0.67 19.15 -48.81
N SER A 279 1.42 18.21 -49.39
CA SER A 279 2.89 18.32 -49.51
C SER A 279 3.42 18.40 -50.94
N SER A 280 2.56 18.42 -51.95
CA SER A 280 2.98 18.46 -53.37
C SER A 280 2.59 19.74 -54.13
N GLU A 281 1.89 20.70 -53.52
CA GLU A 281 1.50 21.94 -54.19
C GLU A 281 2.40 23.16 -53.87
N ASP A 282 3.31 23.07 -52.88
CA ASP A 282 4.14 24.21 -52.46
C ASP A 282 5.55 24.28 -53.09
N GLU A 283 5.91 23.39 -54.02
CA GLU A 283 7.22 23.44 -54.71
C GLU A 283 7.19 24.02 -56.15
N ASN A 284 6.05 24.54 -56.63
CA ASN A 284 5.93 25.07 -58.00
C ASN A 284 5.47 26.54 -58.10
N SER A 285 5.75 27.39 -57.11
CA SER A 285 5.45 28.83 -57.23
C SER A 285 6.57 29.74 -56.71
N SER A 286 7.79 29.55 -57.19
CA SER A 286 8.79 30.63 -57.13
C SER A 286 9.88 30.43 -58.17
N ASP A 287 9.52 30.55 -59.45
CA ASP A 287 10.46 30.90 -60.52
C ASP A 287 9.62 31.29 -61.73
N GLU A 288 9.25 32.57 -61.82
CA GLU A 288 8.99 33.30 -63.08
C GLU A 288 8.73 34.78 -62.76
N ASP A 289 9.74 35.60 -63.09
CA ASP A 289 9.68 36.99 -63.55
C ASP A 289 9.26 38.09 -62.54
N GLU A 290 9.84 39.29 -62.51
CA GLU A 290 10.22 40.13 -63.65
C GLU A 290 11.11 41.30 -63.20
N ASP A 291 11.91 41.78 -64.16
CA ASP A 291 12.74 42.98 -64.17
C ASP A 291 12.09 44.25 -63.56
N PHE A 292 12.90 45.08 -62.86
CA PHE A 292 13.14 46.53 -63.10
C PHE A 292 13.95 47.17 -61.95
#